data_AF-A0A968P007-F1
#
_entry.id   AF-A0A968P007-F1
#
_cell.length_a   1.000
_cell.length_b   1.000
_cell.length_c   1.000
_cell.angle_alpha   90.00
_cell.angle_beta   90.00
_cell.angle_gamma   90.00
#
_symmetry.space_group_name_H-M   'P 1'
#
loop_
_entity.id
_entity.type
_entity.pdbx_description
1 polymer ?
#
loop_
_entity_poly.entity_id
_entity_poly.type
_entity_poly.pdbx_seq_one_letter_code
_entity_poly.pdbx_strand_id
1 'polypeptide(L)'
;MDGIADLRAEALAARDWESVRDCDFQELRIRFDDHVFKRLYFGTPYEAYRSRMEREFKLIPVEGHCQLGEPDAPCLDVATGRLLGDDHTSLPPGSMPQRILKAMLKDLYRPLRTGGLFSELFHGEHFDIFSSPNRLHQLIRRTRRDLAELNWPLRVIQNKGFYEICPSGPLSLKLSRSNRTFNREDAWLEKIAILFAQSDFSSVQAASALGLSLATFKRLAKRAIDCGRLERYGAGPKTVYRITEVTPSLPQSRTSTA
;
A
#
# COMPACT_ATOMS: atom_id res chain seq x y z
N MET A 1 -2.40 -19.82 32.55
CA MET A 1 -1.70 -20.61 31.51
C MET A 1 -1.14 -19.61 30.54
N ASP A 2 0.13 -19.23 30.74
CA ASP A 2 0.83 -18.21 29.93
C ASP A 2 1.61 -18.80 28.74
N GLY A 3 1.43 -20.09 28.44
CA GLY A 3 2.26 -20.81 27.47
C GLY A 3 2.27 -20.20 26.05
N ILE A 4 1.17 -19.59 25.59
CA ILE A 4 1.15 -18.88 24.29
C ILE A 4 1.94 -17.57 24.37
N ALA A 5 1.86 -16.84 25.49
CA ALA A 5 2.62 -15.62 25.68
C ALA A 5 4.13 -15.89 25.75
N ASP A 6 4.52 -16.97 26.45
CA ASP A 6 5.92 -17.42 26.52
C ASP A 6 6.45 -17.83 25.15
N LEU A 7 5.69 -18.67 24.41
CA LEU A 7 6.06 -19.07 23.05
C LEU A 7 6.17 -17.87 22.10
N ARG A 8 5.26 -16.90 22.23
CA ARG A 8 5.29 -15.68 21.42
C ARG A 8 6.53 -14.84 21.73
N ALA A 9 6.91 -14.73 23.00
CA ALA A 9 8.13 -14.02 23.41
C ALA A 9 9.39 -14.69 22.87
N GLU A 10 9.46 -16.03 22.92
CA GLU A 10 10.54 -16.81 22.33
C GLU A 10 10.62 -16.63 20.81
N ALA A 11 9.47 -16.71 20.11
CA ALA A 11 9.38 -16.48 18.67
C ALA A 11 9.84 -15.06 18.29
N LEU A 12 9.47 -14.03 19.05
CA LEU A 12 9.96 -12.67 18.85
C LEU A 12 11.48 -12.57 19.02
N ALA A 13 12.04 -13.21 20.04
CA ALA A 13 13.48 -13.24 20.28
C ALA A 13 14.23 -13.95 19.14
N ALA A 14 13.66 -15.05 18.63
CA ALA A 14 14.17 -15.81 17.50
C ALA A 14 13.93 -15.13 16.14
N ARG A 15 13.10 -14.07 16.08
CA ARG A 15 12.62 -13.43 14.85
C ARG A 15 11.85 -14.39 13.94
N ASP A 16 11.13 -15.33 14.54
CA ASP A 16 10.20 -16.21 13.84
C ASP A 16 8.83 -15.54 13.74
N TRP A 17 8.68 -14.71 12.72
CA TRP A 17 7.46 -13.91 12.51
C TRP A 17 6.24 -14.76 12.16
N GLU A 18 6.43 -15.97 11.63
CA GLU A 18 5.32 -16.88 11.35
C GLU A 18 4.80 -17.48 12.66
N SER A 19 5.68 -17.89 13.58
CA SER A 19 5.28 -18.31 14.92
C SER A 19 4.60 -17.19 15.71
N VAL A 20 5.08 -15.95 15.64
CA VAL A 20 4.38 -14.81 16.28
C VAL A 20 2.97 -14.64 15.74
N ARG A 21 2.81 -14.76 14.42
CA ARG A 21 1.50 -14.67 13.75
C ARG A 21 0.57 -15.80 14.18
N ASP A 22 1.09 -17.02 14.26
CA ASP A 22 0.31 -18.19 14.71
C ASP A 22 -0.03 -18.13 16.20
N CYS A 23 0.83 -17.59 17.05
CA CYS A 23 0.51 -17.30 18.45
C CYS A 23 -0.69 -16.35 18.55
N ASP A 24 -0.69 -15.24 17.80
CA ASP A 24 -1.82 -14.30 17.76
C ASP A 24 -3.11 -15.00 17.25
N PHE A 25 -3.00 -15.89 16.25
CA PHE A 25 -4.14 -16.69 15.77
C PHE A 25 -4.70 -17.65 16.84
N GLN A 26 -3.83 -18.35 17.58
CA GLN A 26 -4.28 -19.24 18.65
C GLN A 26 -4.87 -18.45 19.83
N GLU A 27 -4.31 -17.28 20.15
CA GLU A 27 -4.88 -16.40 21.17
C GLU A 27 -6.32 -16.02 20.81
N LEU A 28 -6.59 -15.65 19.56
CA LEU A 28 -7.94 -15.34 19.08
C LEU A 28 -8.93 -16.50 19.22
N ARG A 29 -8.47 -17.76 19.13
CA ARG A 29 -9.32 -18.95 19.32
C ARG A 29 -9.70 -19.17 20.78
N ILE A 30 -8.81 -18.79 21.70
CA ILE A 30 -9.03 -18.91 23.14
C ILE A 30 -9.88 -17.74 23.65
N ARG A 31 -9.53 -16.53 23.21
CA ARG A 31 -10.18 -15.29 23.58
C ARG A 31 -10.18 -14.37 22.38
N PHE A 32 -11.35 -14.17 21.80
CA PHE A 32 -11.50 -13.28 20.67
C PHE A 32 -11.25 -11.82 21.08
N ASP A 33 -10.34 -11.16 20.37
CA ASP A 33 -10.01 -9.75 20.52
C ASP A 33 -10.07 -9.10 19.12
N ASP A 34 -10.95 -8.12 18.95
CA ASP A 34 -11.18 -7.48 17.65
C ASP A 34 -9.94 -6.75 17.12
N HIS A 35 -9.14 -6.15 18.00
CA HIS A 35 -7.93 -5.44 17.60
C HIS A 35 -6.85 -6.40 17.11
N VAL A 36 -6.64 -7.52 17.82
CA VAL A 36 -5.72 -8.59 17.38
C VAL A 36 -6.22 -9.21 16.07
N PHE A 37 -7.54 -9.46 15.94
CA PHE A 37 -8.13 -9.98 14.72
C PHE A 37 -7.90 -9.06 13.52
N LYS A 38 -8.20 -7.76 13.66
CA LYS A 38 -7.97 -6.76 12.61
C LYS A 38 -6.50 -6.65 12.24
N ARG A 39 -5.60 -6.59 13.23
CA ARG A 39 -4.15 -6.57 13.00
C ARG A 39 -3.69 -7.79 12.22
N LEU A 40 -4.15 -8.98 12.61
CA LEU A 40 -3.77 -10.24 11.96
C LEU A 40 -4.32 -10.32 10.54
N TYR A 41 -5.59 -9.96 10.35
CA TYR A 41 -6.30 -10.05 9.08
C TYR A 41 -5.80 -9.06 8.03
N PHE A 42 -5.66 -7.78 8.42
CA PHE A 42 -5.21 -6.72 7.50
C PHE A 42 -3.69 -6.57 7.46
N GLY A 43 -2.99 -7.00 8.50
CA GLY A 43 -1.53 -6.94 8.59
C GLY A 43 -0.80 -8.11 7.96
N THR A 44 -1.51 -9.15 7.49
CA THR A 44 -0.92 -10.27 6.74
C THR A 44 -1.07 -10.09 5.22
N PRO A 45 -0.01 -10.31 4.44
CA PRO A 45 -0.09 -10.27 2.98
C PRO A 45 -0.67 -11.57 2.37
N TYR A 46 -0.83 -12.63 3.15
CA TYR A 46 -1.16 -13.96 2.64
C TYR A 46 -2.67 -14.20 2.58
N GLU A 47 -3.24 -14.25 1.37
CA GLU A 47 -4.70 -14.45 1.19
C GLU A 47 -5.19 -15.79 1.78
N ALA A 48 -4.41 -16.86 1.63
CA ALA A 48 -4.75 -18.16 2.21
C ALA A 48 -4.89 -18.09 3.75
N TYR A 49 -4.10 -17.23 4.41
CA TYR A 49 -4.18 -17.03 5.84
C TYR A 49 -5.47 -16.28 6.22
N ARG A 50 -5.86 -15.26 5.44
CA ARG A 50 -7.12 -14.55 5.62
C ARG A 50 -8.32 -15.47 5.41
N SER A 51 -8.33 -16.27 4.35
CA SER A 51 -9.39 -17.26 4.11
C SER A 51 -9.47 -18.30 5.23
N ARG A 52 -8.34 -18.66 5.85
CA ARG A 52 -8.34 -19.50 7.06
C ARG A 52 -9.03 -18.78 8.23
N MET A 53 -8.72 -17.50 8.47
CA MET A 53 -9.39 -16.71 9.51
C MET A 53 -10.89 -16.57 9.27
N GLU A 54 -11.30 -16.27 8.03
CA GLU A 54 -12.72 -16.16 7.65
C GLU A 54 -13.48 -17.46 7.98
N ARG A 55 -12.87 -18.63 7.70
CA ARG A 55 -13.47 -19.94 8.02
C ARG A 55 -13.49 -20.26 9.51
N GLU A 56 -12.39 -20.01 10.22
CA GLU A 56 -12.27 -20.34 11.65
C GLU A 56 -13.22 -19.49 12.50
N PHE A 57 -13.22 -18.18 12.26
CA PHE A 57 -13.99 -17.23 13.07
C PHE A 57 -15.38 -16.94 12.51
N LYS A 58 -15.68 -17.37 11.26
CA LYS A 58 -16.93 -17.05 10.54
C LYS A 58 -17.21 -15.55 10.46
N LEU A 59 -16.14 -14.76 10.42
CA LEU A 59 -16.17 -13.30 10.36
C LEU A 59 -15.45 -12.84 9.09
N ILE A 60 -16.13 -12.01 8.32
CA ILE A 60 -15.55 -11.26 7.21
C ILE A 60 -15.67 -9.79 7.62
N PRO A 61 -14.56 -9.04 7.74
CA PRO A 61 -14.64 -7.60 7.98
C PRO A 61 -15.55 -6.95 6.93
N VAL A 62 -16.60 -6.28 7.41
CA VAL A 62 -17.58 -5.59 6.55
C VAL A 62 -16.88 -4.47 5.76
N GLU A 63 -15.90 -3.84 6.40
CA GLU A 63 -15.11 -2.77 5.83
C GLU A 63 -13.95 -3.38 5.01
N GLY A 64 -13.77 -2.88 3.78
CA GLY A 64 -12.60 -3.21 2.96
C GLY A 64 -11.28 -2.66 3.51
N HIS A 65 -11.31 -2.02 4.69
CA HIS A 65 -10.19 -1.42 5.38
C HIS A 65 -10.31 -1.60 6.90
N CYS A 66 -9.21 -1.37 7.61
CA CYS A 66 -9.21 -1.19 9.07
C CYS A 66 -8.32 -0.01 9.46
N GLN A 67 -8.65 0.62 10.58
CA GLN A 67 -7.75 1.54 11.27
C GLN A 67 -7.04 0.80 12.41
N LEU A 68 -5.71 0.79 12.40
CA LEU A 68 -4.88 0.26 13.49
C LEU A 68 -4.19 1.40 14.23
N GLY A 69 -4.24 1.40 15.56
CA GLY A 69 -3.69 2.47 16.40
C GLY A 69 -4.78 3.24 17.14
N GLU A 70 -4.44 4.41 17.66
CA GLU A 70 -5.36 5.21 18.47
C GLU A 70 -6.46 5.84 17.60
N PRO A 71 -7.76 5.78 18.00
CA PRO A 71 -8.86 6.31 17.21
C PRO A 71 -8.75 7.79 16.88
N ASP A 72 -8.27 8.59 17.84
CA ASP A 72 -8.18 10.05 17.75
C ASP A 72 -6.83 10.54 17.21
N ALA A 73 -5.89 9.62 16.94
CA ALA A 73 -4.60 9.98 16.39
C ALA A 73 -4.66 10.22 14.87
N PRO A 74 -3.78 11.08 14.31
CA PRO A 74 -3.69 11.29 12.87
C PRO A 74 -3.60 9.96 12.13
N CYS A 75 -4.43 9.79 11.08
CA CYS A 75 -4.58 8.52 10.40
C CYS A 75 -3.89 8.52 9.05
N LEU A 76 -2.81 7.75 8.90
CA LEU A 76 -2.13 7.57 7.62
C LEU A 76 -2.87 6.53 6.77
N ASP A 77 -3.44 6.97 5.66
CA ASP A 77 -3.92 6.07 4.62
C ASP A 77 -2.72 5.53 3.84
N VAL A 78 -2.36 4.27 4.14
CA VAL A 78 -1.16 3.61 3.59
C VAL A 78 -1.28 3.43 2.07
N ALA A 79 -2.49 3.28 1.54
CA ALA A 79 -2.71 3.10 0.11
C ALA A 79 -2.43 4.39 -0.66
N THR A 80 -2.84 5.54 -0.12
CA THR A 80 -2.74 6.85 -0.80
C THR A 80 -1.55 7.68 -0.36
N GLY A 81 -0.93 7.36 0.79
CA GLY A 81 0.16 8.16 1.36
C GLY A 81 -0.31 9.52 1.89
N ARG A 82 -1.57 9.61 2.31
CA ARG A 82 -2.19 10.84 2.85
C ARG A 82 -2.48 10.69 4.32
N LEU A 83 -2.24 11.76 5.08
CA LEU A 83 -2.73 11.86 6.45
C LEU A 83 -4.19 12.35 6.40
N LEU A 84 -5.13 11.55 6.88
CA LEU A 84 -6.54 11.91 6.89
C LEU A 84 -6.76 13.07 7.88
N GLY A 85 -7.46 14.10 7.43
CA GLY A 85 -7.70 15.33 8.20
C GLY A 85 -6.71 16.47 7.93
N ASP A 86 -5.69 16.25 7.10
CA ASP A 86 -4.75 17.29 6.67
C ASP A 86 -4.49 17.24 5.16
N ASP A 87 -5.06 18.20 4.43
CA ASP A 87 -4.93 18.28 2.97
C ASP A 87 -3.52 18.70 2.51
N HIS A 88 -2.68 19.20 3.41
CA HIS A 88 -1.37 19.75 3.07
C HIS A 88 -0.21 18.76 3.29
N THR A 89 -0.39 17.71 4.10
CA THR A 89 0.65 16.73 4.40
C THR A 89 0.40 15.39 3.70
N SER A 90 0.88 15.30 2.45
CA SER A 90 0.85 14.04 1.71
C SER A 90 2.15 13.73 0.99
N LEU A 91 2.53 12.46 1.01
CA LEU A 91 3.55 11.97 0.09
C LEU A 91 2.95 11.94 -1.32
N PRO A 92 3.67 12.41 -2.36
CA PRO A 92 3.13 12.37 -3.71
C PRO A 92 2.78 10.93 -4.12
N PRO A 93 1.57 10.68 -4.66
CA PRO A 93 1.16 9.35 -5.07
C PRO A 93 2.15 8.70 -6.06
N GLY A 94 2.51 7.44 -5.81
CA GLY A 94 3.50 6.67 -6.56
C GLY A 94 4.96 7.08 -6.32
N SER A 95 5.24 8.05 -5.43
CA SER A 95 6.61 8.45 -5.11
C SER A 95 7.39 7.33 -4.42
N MET A 96 8.71 7.36 -4.51
CA MET A 96 9.55 6.36 -3.84
C MET A 96 9.36 6.31 -2.31
N PRO A 97 9.26 7.44 -1.58
CA PRO A 97 8.93 7.42 -0.15
C PRO A 97 7.63 6.69 0.17
N GLN A 98 6.55 6.99 -0.57
CA GLN A 98 5.27 6.31 -0.36
C GLN A 98 5.38 4.81 -0.67
N ARG A 99 6.05 4.43 -1.76
CA ARG A 99 6.26 3.02 -2.13
C ARG A 99 7.06 2.28 -1.06
N ILE A 100 8.05 2.92 -0.44
CA ILE A 100 8.81 2.38 0.68
C ILE A 100 7.90 2.13 1.89
N LEU A 101 7.11 3.13 2.31
CA LEU A 101 6.17 2.97 3.42
C LEU A 101 5.21 1.81 3.16
N LYS A 102 4.61 1.77 1.97
CA LYS A 102 3.67 0.74 1.59
C LYS A 102 4.31 -0.65 1.58
N ALA A 103 5.53 -0.79 1.06
CA ALA A 103 6.25 -2.06 1.07
C ALA A 103 6.51 -2.51 2.52
N MET A 104 6.96 -1.61 3.38
CA MET A 104 7.30 -1.92 4.78
C MET A 104 6.08 -2.16 5.67
N LEU A 105 4.90 -1.64 5.30
CA LEU A 105 3.63 -1.86 6.00
C LEU A 105 2.77 -2.98 5.37
N LYS A 106 3.28 -3.64 4.32
CA LYS A 106 2.59 -4.76 3.65
C LYS A 106 2.43 -5.98 4.54
N ASP A 107 3.39 -6.19 5.45
CA ASP A 107 3.37 -7.24 6.46
C ASP A 107 3.75 -6.63 7.82
N LEU A 108 2.78 -6.53 8.73
CA LEU A 108 2.98 -5.91 10.05
C LEU A 108 3.72 -6.80 11.05
N TYR A 109 3.93 -8.07 10.71
CA TYR A 109 4.62 -9.02 11.56
C TYR A 109 6.10 -9.14 11.16
N ARG A 110 6.41 -9.00 9.87
CA ARG A 110 7.73 -9.30 9.34
C ARG A 110 8.42 -8.05 8.77
N PRO A 111 9.53 -7.58 9.40
CA PRO A 111 10.33 -6.53 8.82
C PRO A 111 11.02 -7.00 7.52
N LEU A 112 11.22 -6.08 6.59
CA LEU A 112 11.75 -6.41 5.27
C LEU A 112 13.28 -6.45 5.26
N ARG A 113 13.85 -7.51 4.70
CA ARG A 113 15.30 -7.56 4.41
C ARG A 113 15.63 -6.66 3.21
N THR A 114 16.89 -6.23 3.13
CA THR A 114 17.43 -5.41 2.02
C THR A 114 17.00 -5.92 0.63
N GLY A 115 17.22 -7.20 0.32
CA GLY A 115 16.82 -7.79 -0.96
C GLY A 115 15.31 -7.88 -1.17
N GLY A 116 14.55 -8.14 -0.11
CA GLY A 116 13.08 -8.16 -0.17
C GLY A 116 12.51 -6.78 -0.45
N LEU A 117 12.98 -5.76 0.26
CA LEU A 117 12.58 -4.38 0.03
C LEU A 117 12.99 -3.91 -1.38
N PHE A 118 14.19 -4.25 -1.86
CA PHE A 118 14.59 -3.93 -3.23
C PHE A 118 13.63 -4.55 -4.26
N SER A 119 13.27 -5.83 -4.10
CA SER A 119 12.38 -6.54 -5.02
C SER A 119 10.98 -5.91 -5.08
N GLU A 120 10.45 -5.43 -3.95
CA GLU A 120 9.17 -4.69 -3.89
C GLU A 120 9.26 -3.29 -4.54
N LEU A 121 10.43 -2.66 -4.52
CA LEU A 121 10.62 -1.31 -5.06
C LEU A 121 11.02 -1.28 -6.54
N PHE A 122 11.66 -2.33 -7.04
CA PHE A 122 12.24 -2.39 -8.38
C PHE A 122 11.82 -3.67 -9.11
N HIS A 123 10.51 -3.80 -9.33
CA HIS A 123 9.93 -4.95 -10.04
C HIS A 123 10.62 -5.19 -11.39
N GLY A 124 11.11 -6.41 -11.60
CA GLY A 124 11.81 -6.82 -12.82
C GLY A 124 13.30 -6.49 -12.86
N GLU A 125 13.84 -5.76 -11.87
CA GLU A 125 15.28 -5.57 -11.73
C GLU A 125 15.89 -6.69 -10.87
N HIS A 126 17.07 -7.20 -11.26
CA HIS A 126 17.82 -8.14 -10.45
C HIS A 126 18.55 -7.41 -9.31
N PHE A 127 18.66 -8.06 -8.15
CA PHE A 127 19.41 -7.53 -7.01
C PHE A 127 20.92 -7.73 -7.24
N ASP A 128 21.67 -6.63 -7.30
CA ASP A 128 23.11 -6.63 -7.40
C ASP A 128 23.74 -6.30 -6.03
N ILE A 129 24.59 -7.19 -5.54
CA ILE A 129 25.14 -7.11 -4.18
C ILE A 129 26.03 -5.89 -3.93
N PHE A 130 26.57 -5.26 -4.97
CA PHE A 130 27.49 -4.12 -4.85
C PHE A 130 26.77 -2.78 -5.01
N SER A 131 25.73 -2.72 -5.83
CA SER A 131 25.06 -1.46 -6.21
C SER A 131 23.65 -1.29 -5.64
N SER A 132 22.86 -2.37 -5.54
CA SER A 132 21.48 -2.32 -5.02
C SER A 132 21.39 -1.83 -3.57
N PRO A 133 22.27 -2.25 -2.63
CA PRO A 133 22.24 -1.74 -1.26
C PRO A 133 22.41 -0.23 -1.17
N ASN A 134 23.38 0.34 -1.88
CA ASN A 134 23.65 1.79 -1.85
C ASN A 134 22.46 2.58 -2.41
N ARG A 135 21.89 2.15 -3.54
CA ARG A 135 20.68 2.75 -4.11
C ARG A 135 19.52 2.72 -3.12
N LEU A 136 19.32 1.60 -2.41
CA LEU A 136 18.29 1.48 -1.39
C LEU A 136 18.56 2.42 -0.20
N HIS A 137 19.80 2.49 0.29
CA HIS A 137 20.18 3.38 1.40
C HIS A 137 19.93 4.85 1.07
N GLN A 138 20.23 5.28 -0.15
CA GLN A 138 19.94 6.65 -0.62
C GLN A 138 18.45 6.94 -0.60
N LEU A 139 17.61 6.00 -1.06
CA LEU A 139 16.15 6.15 -1.02
C LEU A 139 15.61 6.16 0.40
N ILE A 140 16.14 5.33 1.29
CA ILE A 140 15.76 5.32 2.71
C ILE A 140 16.15 6.63 3.38
N ARG A 141 17.36 7.14 3.13
CA ARG A 141 17.81 8.45 3.63
C ARG A 141 16.87 9.57 3.16
N ARG A 142 16.52 9.58 1.88
CA ARG A 142 15.55 10.55 1.33
C ARG A 142 14.19 10.41 1.99
N THR A 143 13.67 9.19 2.11
CA THR A 143 12.37 8.91 2.75
C THR A 143 12.34 9.42 4.19
N ARG A 144 13.40 9.18 4.98
CA ARG A 144 13.52 9.71 6.34
C ARG A 144 13.46 11.24 6.40
N ARG A 145 14.15 11.91 5.47
CA ARG A 145 14.11 13.38 5.38
C ARG A 145 12.70 13.86 5.01
N ASP A 146 12.09 13.28 3.98
CA ASP A 146 10.76 13.66 3.51
C ASP A 146 9.69 13.45 4.64
N LEU A 147 9.81 12.37 5.44
CA LEU A 147 8.95 12.16 6.63
C LEU A 147 9.16 13.21 7.74
N ALA A 148 10.41 13.62 7.96
CA ALA A 148 10.76 14.64 8.95
C ALA A 148 10.27 16.03 8.53
N GLU A 149 10.42 16.40 7.26
CA GLU A 149 9.92 17.67 6.70
C GLU A 149 8.39 17.78 6.79
N LEU A 150 7.68 16.65 6.67
CA LEU A 150 6.23 16.58 6.84
C LEU A 150 5.79 16.50 8.31
N ASN A 151 6.73 16.44 9.27
CA ASN A 151 6.46 16.22 10.70
C ASN A 151 5.60 14.97 10.98
N TRP A 152 5.76 13.92 10.18
CA TRP A 152 5.00 12.68 10.40
C TRP A 152 5.54 11.92 11.62
N PRO A 153 4.66 11.38 12.48
CA PRO A 153 5.06 10.60 13.66
C PRO A 153 5.51 9.18 13.29
N LEU A 154 6.36 9.05 12.27
CA LEU A 154 6.89 7.80 11.73
C LEU A 154 8.40 7.85 11.56
N ARG A 155 9.05 6.72 11.87
CA ARG A 155 10.48 6.52 11.64
C ARG A 155 10.72 5.25 10.86
N VAL A 156 11.65 5.35 9.90
CA VAL A 156 12.20 4.18 9.20
C VAL A 156 13.43 3.70 9.95
N ILE A 157 13.34 2.56 10.63
CA ILE A 157 14.45 1.96 11.39
C ILE A 157 15.13 0.89 10.53
N GLN A 158 16.45 0.80 10.65
CA GLN A 158 17.24 -0.27 10.03
C GLN A 158 18.03 -0.99 11.12
N ASN A 159 17.86 -2.31 11.22
CA ASN A 159 18.54 -3.12 12.23
C ASN A 159 18.98 -4.46 11.63
N LYS A 160 20.28 -4.78 11.68
CA LYS A 160 20.85 -6.04 11.15
C LYS A 160 20.36 -6.39 9.73
N GLY A 161 20.26 -5.39 8.84
CA GLY A 161 19.83 -5.57 7.45
C GLY A 161 18.31 -5.68 7.23
N PHE A 162 17.51 -5.53 8.29
CA PHE A 162 16.06 -5.42 8.24
C PHE A 162 15.63 -3.95 8.29
N TYR A 163 14.51 -3.65 7.64
CA TYR A 163 13.86 -2.35 7.62
C TYR A 163 12.45 -2.47 8.19
N GLU A 164 12.11 -1.57 9.10
CA GLU A 164 10.79 -1.50 9.75
C GLU A 164 10.30 -0.06 9.89
N ILE A 165 8.98 0.13 9.87
CA ILE A 165 8.34 1.40 10.19
C ILE A 165 7.93 1.34 11.65
N CYS A 166 8.36 2.33 12.43
CA CYS A 166 7.99 2.47 13.82
C CYS A 166 7.31 3.83 14.04
N PRO A 167 6.12 3.85 14.67
CA PRO A 167 5.56 5.09 15.19
C PRO A 167 6.55 5.79 16.14
N SER A 168 6.64 7.11 16.05
CA SER A 168 7.39 7.96 17.00
C SER A 168 6.48 8.82 17.88
N GLY A 169 5.17 8.70 17.70
CA GLY A 169 4.13 9.39 18.46
C GLY A 169 2.75 8.79 18.12
N PRO A 170 1.66 9.43 18.58
CA PRO A 170 0.30 9.00 18.25
C PRO A 170 0.09 8.96 16.73
N LEU A 171 -0.26 7.80 16.22
CA LEU A 171 -0.57 7.58 14.81
C LEU A 171 -1.52 6.39 14.69
N SER A 172 -2.47 6.50 13.78
CA SER A 172 -3.22 5.36 13.27
C SER A 172 -2.91 5.08 11.81
N LEU A 173 -3.04 3.83 11.40
CA LEU A 173 -2.80 3.35 10.05
C LEU A 173 -4.12 2.83 9.47
N LYS A 174 -4.56 3.43 8.36
CA LYS A 174 -5.65 2.87 7.57
C LYS A 174 -5.08 1.88 6.55
N LEU A 175 -5.36 0.60 6.79
CA LEU A 175 -4.93 -0.52 5.96
C LEU A 175 -6.09 -1.02 5.13
N SER A 176 -5.85 -1.29 3.85
CA SER A 176 -6.87 -1.86 2.96
C SER A 176 -6.64 -3.35 2.78
N ARG A 177 -7.72 -4.16 2.68
CA ARG A 177 -7.63 -5.60 2.37
C ARG A 177 -6.90 -5.84 1.05
N SER A 178 -7.14 -4.95 0.08
CA SER A 178 -6.53 -5.06 -1.24
C SER A 178 -5.09 -4.53 -1.21
N ASN A 179 -4.13 -5.46 -1.24
CA ASN A 179 -2.71 -5.16 -1.49
C ASN A 179 -2.46 -4.84 -2.98
N ARG A 180 -3.41 -4.17 -3.65
CA ARG A 180 -3.19 -3.74 -5.03
C ARG A 180 -1.98 -2.83 -5.05
N THR A 181 -0.95 -3.23 -5.79
CA THR A 181 0.23 -2.41 -6.03
C THR A 181 -0.21 -1.24 -6.89
N PHE A 182 -0.63 -0.15 -6.26
CA PHE A 182 -0.86 1.13 -6.95
C PHE A 182 0.44 1.54 -7.65
N ASN A 183 0.48 1.37 -8.96
CA ASN A 183 1.50 2.00 -9.78
C ASN A 183 1.12 3.48 -9.92
N ARG A 184 2.12 4.36 -10.08
CA ARG A 184 1.91 5.78 -10.39
C ARG A 184 1.00 5.95 -11.61
N GLU A 185 1.11 5.03 -12.56
CA GLU A 185 0.26 4.97 -13.74
C GLU A 185 -1.20 4.70 -13.42
N ASP A 186 -1.50 3.84 -12.44
CA ASP A 186 -2.88 3.57 -12.02
C ASP A 186 -3.52 4.82 -11.42
N ALA A 187 -2.78 5.55 -10.59
CA ALA A 187 -3.25 6.82 -10.01
C ALA A 187 -3.51 7.88 -11.09
N TRP A 188 -2.66 7.94 -12.14
CA TRP A 188 -2.92 8.82 -13.28
C TRP A 188 -4.15 8.39 -14.08
N LEU A 189 -4.36 7.08 -14.28
CA LEU A 189 -5.52 6.56 -14.99
C LEU A 189 -6.81 6.77 -14.21
N GLU A 190 -6.79 6.66 -12.87
CA GLU A 190 -7.92 7.02 -12.02
C GLU A 190 -8.22 8.52 -12.12
N LYS A 191 -7.20 9.38 -12.09
CA LYS A 191 -7.39 10.82 -12.27
C LYS A 191 -7.95 11.16 -13.67
N ILE A 192 -7.50 10.49 -14.73
CA ILE A 192 -8.07 10.60 -16.07
C ILE A 192 -9.54 10.15 -16.06
N ALA A 193 -9.83 9.02 -15.43
CA ALA A 193 -11.18 8.47 -15.33
C ALA A 193 -12.15 9.45 -14.66
N ILE A 194 -11.71 10.15 -13.61
CA ILE A 194 -12.50 11.18 -12.93
C ILE A 194 -12.67 12.43 -13.81
N LEU A 195 -11.60 12.95 -14.39
CA LEU A 195 -11.62 14.22 -15.14
C LEU A 195 -12.33 14.12 -16.48
N PHE A 196 -12.31 12.95 -17.12
CA PHE A 196 -12.83 12.71 -18.46
C PHE A 196 -13.91 11.63 -18.48
N ALA A 197 -14.63 11.44 -17.36
CA ALA A 197 -15.61 10.37 -17.17
C ALA A 197 -16.67 10.26 -18.29
N GLN A 198 -17.00 11.40 -18.92
CA GLN A 198 -18.06 11.48 -19.95
C GLN A 198 -17.57 12.11 -21.27
N SER A 199 -16.26 12.26 -21.46
CA SER A 199 -15.74 12.96 -22.63
C SER A 199 -14.51 12.28 -23.21
N ASP A 200 -14.45 12.27 -24.55
CA ASP A 200 -13.22 11.94 -25.25
C ASP A 200 -12.20 13.06 -25.02
N PHE A 201 -10.93 12.71 -24.95
CA PHE A 201 -9.87 13.67 -24.69
C PHE A 201 -8.65 13.46 -25.58
N SER A 202 -7.96 14.54 -25.91
CA SER A 202 -6.68 14.50 -26.63
C SER A 202 -5.51 14.25 -25.68
N SER A 203 -4.36 13.83 -26.24
CA SER A 203 -3.13 13.71 -25.45
C SER A 203 -2.68 15.02 -24.80
N VAL A 204 -2.97 16.16 -25.43
CA VAL A 204 -2.59 17.48 -24.92
C VAL A 204 -3.43 17.85 -23.70
N GLN A 205 -4.75 17.65 -23.78
CA GLN A 205 -5.66 17.90 -22.67
C GLN A 205 -5.31 17.04 -21.45
N ALA A 206 -5.12 15.73 -21.62
CA ALA A 206 -4.78 14.85 -20.51
C ALA A 206 -3.38 15.13 -19.94
N ALA A 207 -2.37 15.39 -20.78
CA ALA A 207 -1.04 15.75 -20.30
C ALA A 207 -1.07 17.04 -19.46
N SER A 208 -1.80 18.07 -19.93
CA SER A 208 -1.98 19.32 -19.20
C SER A 208 -2.72 19.10 -17.86
N ALA A 209 -3.83 18.37 -17.88
CA ALA A 209 -4.65 18.14 -16.68
C ALA A 209 -3.93 17.30 -15.60
N LEU A 210 -3.02 16.42 -16.03
CA LEU A 210 -2.19 15.62 -15.13
C LEU A 210 -0.88 16.31 -14.71
N GLY A 211 -0.51 17.44 -15.32
CA GLY A 211 0.80 18.07 -15.12
C GLY A 211 1.96 17.20 -15.63
N LEU A 212 1.77 16.48 -16.73
CA LEU A 212 2.77 15.59 -17.34
C LEU A 212 3.30 16.17 -18.64
N SER A 213 4.54 15.78 -19.00
CA SER A 213 5.02 15.98 -20.36
C SER A 213 4.24 15.09 -21.33
N LEU A 214 4.07 15.58 -22.56
CA LEU A 214 3.36 14.83 -23.61
C LEU A 214 3.97 13.45 -23.86
N ALA A 215 5.30 13.33 -23.79
CA ALA A 215 6.00 12.05 -23.94
C ALA A 215 5.66 11.06 -22.81
N THR A 216 5.56 11.54 -21.56
CA THR A 216 5.16 10.71 -20.41
C THR A 216 3.73 10.24 -20.56
N PHE A 217 2.82 11.13 -20.96
CA PHE A 217 1.43 10.75 -21.22
C PHE A 217 1.33 9.73 -22.36
N LYS A 218 2.05 9.91 -23.48
CA LYS A 218 2.01 8.94 -24.60
C LYS A 218 2.45 7.54 -24.17
N ARG A 219 3.47 7.42 -23.32
CA ARG A 219 3.91 6.14 -22.75
C ARG A 219 2.85 5.52 -21.82
N LEU A 220 2.23 6.34 -20.97
CA LEU A 220 1.09 5.93 -20.14
C LEU A 220 -0.07 5.42 -21.00
N ALA A 221 -0.48 6.22 -21.99
CA ALA A 221 -1.60 5.91 -22.86
C ALA A 221 -1.36 4.63 -23.67
N LYS A 222 -0.15 4.42 -24.21
CA LYS A 222 0.21 3.18 -24.89
C LYS A 222 -0.02 1.97 -23.98
N ARG A 223 0.54 2.01 -22.76
CA ARG A 223 0.39 0.90 -21.81
C ARG A 223 -1.07 0.69 -21.39
N ALA A 224 -1.82 1.78 -21.21
CA ALA A 224 -3.24 1.72 -20.88
C ALA A 224 -4.10 1.13 -22.01
N ILE A 225 -3.74 1.39 -23.28
CA ILE A 225 -4.34 0.75 -24.45
C ILE A 225 -3.97 -0.73 -24.49
N ASP A 226 -2.71 -1.06 -24.28
CA ASP A 226 -2.22 -2.45 -24.29
C ASP A 226 -2.93 -3.32 -23.22
N CYS A 227 -3.40 -2.71 -22.11
CA CYS A 227 -4.18 -3.40 -21.08
C CYS A 227 -5.70 -3.14 -21.14
N GLY A 228 -6.20 -2.54 -22.23
CA GLY A 228 -7.64 -2.36 -22.46
C GLY A 228 -8.32 -1.27 -21.62
N ARG A 229 -7.57 -0.45 -20.87
CA ARG A 229 -8.12 0.62 -20.01
C ARG A 229 -8.41 1.92 -20.74
N LEU A 230 -7.77 2.13 -21.91
CA LEU A 230 -8.06 3.23 -22.82
C LEU A 230 -8.26 2.69 -24.22
N GLU A 231 -9.17 3.32 -24.96
CA GLU A 231 -9.31 3.17 -26.40
C GLU A 231 -8.75 4.39 -27.11
N ARG A 232 -8.21 4.18 -28.31
CA ARG A 232 -7.67 5.23 -29.17
C ARG A 232 -8.49 5.32 -30.45
N TYR A 233 -9.04 6.51 -30.70
CA TYR A 233 -9.81 6.82 -31.90
C TYR A 233 -9.09 7.84 -32.78
N GLY A 234 -9.18 7.67 -34.09
CA GLY A 234 -8.56 8.55 -35.08
C GLY A 234 -7.06 8.30 -35.28
N ALA A 235 -6.46 9.12 -36.15
CA ALA A 235 -5.04 9.07 -36.49
C ALA A 235 -4.43 10.48 -36.54
N GLY A 236 -3.13 10.57 -36.22
CA GLY A 236 -2.38 11.81 -36.30
C GLY A 236 -2.90 12.88 -35.33
N PRO A 237 -3.04 14.15 -35.77
CA PRO A 237 -3.49 15.25 -34.92
C PRO A 237 -4.90 15.08 -34.34
N LYS A 238 -5.75 14.26 -34.99
CA LYS A 238 -7.13 14.00 -34.57
C LYS A 238 -7.25 12.78 -33.65
N THR A 239 -6.14 12.34 -33.06
CA THR A 239 -6.17 11.21 -32.12
C THR A 239 -6.83 11.63 -30.81
N VAL A 240 -7.92 10.96 -30.45
CA VAL A 240 -8.61 11.10 -29.17
C VAL A 240 -8.61 9.77 -28.43
N TYR A 241 -8.75 9.85 -27.11
CA TYR A 241 -8.75 8.71 -26.21
C TYR A 241 -10.07 8.68 -25.45
N ARG A 242 -10.56 7.47 -25.20
CA ARG A 242 -11.77 7.20 -24.41
C ARG A 242 -11.43 6.18 -23.33
N ILE A 243 -12.06 6.29 -22.17
CA ILE A 243 -11.95 5.28 -21.11
C ILE A 243 -12.92 4.15 -21.43
N THR A 244 -12.41 2.92 -21.52
CA THR A 244 -13.20 1.74 -21.93
C THR A 244 -14.01 1.15 -20.79
N GLU A 245 -13.36 0.93 -19.65
CA GLU A 245 -14.01 0.56 -18.41
C GLU A 245 -13.24 1.20 -17.25
N VAL A 246 -13.95 1.99 -16.46
CA VAL A 246 -13.53 2.23 -15.09
C VAL A 246 -13.87 0.94 -14.37
N THR A 247 -12.97 -0.05 -14.32
CA THR A 247 -13.11 -1.06 -13.27
C THR A 247 -13.13 -0.25 -11.97
N PRO A 248 -14.25 -0.17 -11.23
CA PRO A 248 -14.27 0.58 -10.01
C PRO A 248 -13.21 -0.06 -9.13
N SER A 249 -12.14 0.67 -8.82
CA SER A 249 -11.00 0.13 -8.06
C SER A 249 -11.36 -0.14 -6.60
N LEU A 250 -12.61 0.11 -6.21
CA LEU A 250 -13.20 -0.24 -4.94
C LEU A 250 -14.43 -1.13 -5.16
N PRO A 251 -14.52 -2.31 -4.51
CA PRO A 251 -15.82 -2.90 -4.28
C PRO A 251 -16.60 -1.87 -3.46
N GLN A 252 -17.60 -1.23 -4.06
CA GLN A 252 -18.61 -0.53 -3.27
C GLN A 252 -19.20 -1.60 -2.36
N SER A 253 -18.91 -1.51 -1.06
CA SER A 253 -19.50 -2.37 -0.05
C SER A 253 -21.00 -2.34 -0.29
N ARG A 254 -21.56 -3.47 -0.74
CA ARG A 254 -23.01 -3.62 -0.82
C ARG A 254 -23.50 -3.49 0.62
N THR A 255 -24.05 -2.33 0.96
CA THR A 255 -24.86 -2.17 2.16
C THR A 255 -26.01 -3.15 1.99
N SER A 256 -25.91 -4.28 2.69
CA SER A 256 -27.04 -5.20 2.84
C SER A 256 -28.06 -4.46 3.68
N THR A 257 -29.06 -3.86 3.04
CA THR A 257 -30.30 -3.50 3.71
C THR A 257 -30.92 -4.79 4.24
N ALA A 258 -31.03 -4.87 5.57
CA ALA A 258 -31.86 -5.84 6.27
C ALA A 258 -33.34 -5.43 6.18
#